data_AF-A0A7X8XLI1-F1
#
_entry.id   AF-A0A7X8XLI1-F1
#
_cell.length_a   1.000
_cell.length_b   1.000
_cell.length_c   1.000
_cell.angle_alpha   90.00
_cell.angle_beta   90.00
_cell.angle_gamma   90.00
#
_symmetry.space_group_name_H-M   'P 1'
#
loop_
_entity.id
_entity.type
_entity.pdbx_description
1 polymer ?
#
loop_
_entity_poly.entity_id
_entity_poly.type
_entity_poly.pdbx_seq_one_letter_code
_entity_poly.pdbx_strand_id
1 'polypeptide(L)'
;MHTVWPRFAEFCDQHSRDFIPRSSGKRAQAMEDRQLHRRCADLLINGDEEPLGAALLRIFPDEQERARAQAFLRACLEDRWRPRGGRPFEQASSVISVRLRADATRLVDFLERGLGAQRDLVALDALADTFQRYQGSHSTYLMLCALHSVLPEPGKGFLERSSGFTDLLTWGATPYLRSFWFRFQRQMGATRVAIKTEAAQNLARELSETEDTLRLELEHVRARLAAAENEIVRLKEESQAAAVLALGIRLQERPNPILDQMVETLERLEERAENDGFGLSGDLLSALIILEEILEGLRSLGLRHFPQDLAQPLILTEEDLSRYQYTRGTPFRNPGESRRVRCLKPGWEVAGRLITPARVEEMEATTDCSEEER
;
A
#
# COMPACT_ATOMS: atom_id res chain seq x y z
N MET A 1 33.60 5.48 -3.60
CA MET A 1 33.57 6.83 -4.20
C MET A 1 33.49 6.68 -5.71
N HIS A 2 32.28 6.71 -6.28
CA HIS A 2 32.10 6.73 -7.73
C HIS A 2 32.10 8.19 -8.18
N THR A 3 33.28 8.75 -8.42
CA THR A 3 33.37 10.08 -9.03
C THR A 3 32.95 9.96 -10.50
N VAL A 4 32.24 10.98 -11.01
CA VAL A 4 31.76 11.01 -12.39
C VAL A 4 32.84 11.54 -13.36
N TRP A 5 33.90 12.14 -12.80
CA TRP A 5 35.05 12.66 -13.53
C TRP A 5 35.83 11.62 -14.36
N PRO A 6 36.07 10.38 -13.90
CA PRO A 6 36.58 9.30 -14.74
C PRO A 6 35.73 9.02 -15.98
N ARG A 7 34.39 9.03 -15.85
CA ARG A 7 33.48 8.78 -16.98
C ARG A 7 33.45 9.96 -17.96
N PHE A 8 33.56 11.19 -17.45
CA PHE A 8 33.67 12.38 -18.30
C PHE A 8 35.02 12.44 -19.04
N ALA A 9 36.12 12.12 -18.35
CA ALA A 9 37.45 11.99 -18.93
C ALA A 9 37.46 10.90 -20.02
N GLU A 10 36.92 9.72 -19.71
CA GLU A 10 36.79 8.60 -20.65
C GLU A 10 35.98 9.00 -21.90
N PHE A 11 34.85 9.70 -21.73
CA PHE A 11 34.09 10.26 -22.84
C PHE A 11 34.97 11.17 -23.72
N CYS A 12 35.72 12.09 -23.10
CA CYS A 12 36.59 12.99 -23.84
C CYS A 12 37.67 12.23 -24.61
N ASP A 13 38.27 11.19 -24.01
CA ASP A 13 39.30 10.37 -24.63
C ASP A 13 38.75 9.57 -25.81
N GLN A 14 37.62 8.88 -25.62
CA GLN A 14 36.96 8.06 -26.64
C GLN A 14 36.54 8.89 -27.86
N HIS A 15 36.07 10.12 -27.64
CA HIS A 15 35.55 10.99 -28.70
C HIS A 15 36.52 12.09 -29.15
N SER A 16 37.72 12.19 -28.58
CA SER A 16 38.75 13.20 -28.91
C SER A 16 38.92 13.38 -30.42
N ARG A 17 39.09 12.27 -31.16
CA ARG A 17 39.28 12.25 -32.63
C ARG A 17 38.11 12.83 -33.42
N ASP A 18 36.91 12.88 -32.85
CA ASP A 18 35.74 13.47 -33.50
C ASP A 18 35.70 14.99 -33.39
N PHE A 19 36.44 15.55 -32.43
CA PHE A 19 36.44 16.99 -32.11
C PHE A 19 37.72 17.71 -32.58
N ILE A 20 38.73 16.94 -33.02
CA ILE A 20 40.01 17.45 -33.51
C ILE A 20 39.97 17.65 -35.04
N PRO A 21 40.52 18.76 -35.58
CA PRO A 21 40.61 18.95 -37.02
C PRO A 21 41.44 17.87 -37.71
N ARG A 22 40.96 17.35 -38.86
CA ARG A 22 41.59 16.21 -39.56
C ARG A 22 42.62 16.61 -40.62
N SER A 23 42.50 17.79 -41.23
CA SER A 23 43.45 18.26 -42.25
C SER A 23 44.47 19.23 -41.68
N SER A 24 45.68 19.23 -42.25
CA SER A 24 46.78 20.13 -41.86
C SER A 24 46.36 21.61 -41.91
N GLY A 25 45.67 22.03 -42.97
CA GLY A 25 45.18 23.41 -43.09
C GLY A 25 44.18 23.82 -42.00
N LYS A 26 43.25 22.92 -41.62
CA LYS A 26 42.30 23.20 -40.53
C LYS A 26 42.97 23.17 -39.15
N ARG A 27 44.02 22.36 -38.98
CA ARG A 27 44.84 22.36 -37.77
C ARG A 27 45.64 23.65 -37.64
N ALA A 28 46.25 24.13 -38.72
CA ALA A 28 46.96 25.41 -38.73
C ALA A 28 46.03 26.58 -38.34
N GLN A 29 44.86 26.67 -38.97
CA GLN A 29 43.84 27.67 -38.63
C GLN A 29 43.43 27.59 -37.15
N ALA A 30 43.11 26.39 -36.65
CA ALA A 30 42.72 26.20 -35.25
C ALA A 30 43.86 26.58 -34.27
N MET A 31 45.12 26.34 -34.64
CA MET A 31 46.28 26.71 -33.82
C MET A 31 46.53 28.22 -33.77
N GLU A 32 46.17 28.95 -34.83
CA GLU A 32 46.19 30.41 -34.83
C GLU A 32 45.05 30.97 -33.97
N ASP A 33 43.86 30.39 -34.09
CA ASP A 33 42.67 30.86 -33.36
C ASP A 33 42.69 30.51 -31.87
N ARG A 34 43.38 29.43 -31.45
CA ARG A 34 43.32 28.93 -30.06
C ARG A 34 43.79 29.94 -29.02
N GLN A 35 44.83 30.74 -29.32
CA GLN A 35 45.36 31.71 -28.36
C GLN A 35 44.36 32.83 -28.11
N LEU A 36 43.71 33.29 -29.18
CA LEU A 36 42.63 34.26 -29.13
C LEU A 36 41.43 33.70 -28.37
N HIS A 37 40.98 32.48 -28.70
CA HIS A 37 39.88 31.81 -28.00
C HIS A 37 40.15 31.67 -26.50
N ARG A 38 41.37 31.28 -26.13
CA ARG A 38 41.78 31.10 -24.74
C ARG A 38 41.79 32.43 -23.98
N ARG A 39 42.38 33.49 -24.55
CA ARG A 39 42.38 34.83 -23.95
C ARG A 39 40.96 35.39 -23.78
N CYS A 40 40.09 35.17 -24.76
CA CYS A 40 38.66 35.53 -24.65
C CYS A 40 37.94 34.74 -23.54
N ALA A 41 38.20 33.44 -23.43
CA ALA A 41 37.64 32.62 -22.36
C ALA A 41 38.15 33.06 -20.98
N ASP A 42 39.45 33.31 -20.84
CA ASP A 42 40.07 33.76 -19.58
C ASP A 42 39.54 35.14 -19.15
N LEU A 43 39.29 36.06 -20.09
CA LEU A 43 38.61 37.34 -19.82
C LEU A 43 37.22 37.11 -19.20
N LEU A 44 36.39 36.25 -19.81
CA LEU A 44 35.06 35.98 -19.29
C LEU A 44 35.06 35.17 -18.00
N ILE A 45 36.02 34.26 -17.81
CA ILE A 45 36.12 33.41 -16.62
C ILE A 45 36.63 34.18 -15.42
N ASN A 46 37.65 35.03 -15.60
CA ASN A 46 38.25 35.79 -14.49
C ASN A 46 37.47 37.05 -14.17
N GLY A 47 36.80 37.63 -15.18
CA GLY A 47 36.03 38.85 -15.03
C GLY A 47 36.91 40.09 -14.91
N ASP A 48 36.32 41.20 -15.27
CA ASP A 48 36.84 42.56 -15.24
C ASP A 48 35.70 43.48 -14.79
N GLU A 49 36.03 44.46 -13.97
CA GLU A 49 35.07 45.47 -13.50
C GLU A 49 34.63 46.40 -14.64
N GLU A 50 35.46 46.53 -15.68
CA GLU A 50 35.13 47.31 -16.86
C GLU A 50 34.08 46.61 -17.75
N PRO A 51 33.25 47.39 -18.47
CA PRO A 51 32.42 46.87 -19.55
C PRO A 51 33.24 46.04 -20.54
N LEU A 52 32.68 44.95 -21.03
CA LEU A 52 33.39 44.01 -21.90
C LEU A 52 34.00 44.70 -23.12
N GLY A 53 33.35 45.72 -23.68
CA GLY A 53 33.91 46.52 -24.77
C GLY A 53 35.23 47.24 -24.42
N ALA A 54 35.35 47.78 -23.19
CA ALA A 54 36.55 48.46 -22.71
C ALA A 54 37.66 47.45 -22.37
N ALA A 55 37.31 46.37 -21.66
CA ALA A 55 38.26 45.30 -21.35
C ALA A 55 38.85 44.65 -22.63
N LEU A 56 38.03 44.54 -23.69
CA LEU A 56 38.48 44.06 -25.00
C LEU A 56 39.52 44.98 -25.65
N LEU A 57 39.33 46.30 -25.60
CA LEU A 57 40.29 47.27 -26.13
C LEU A 57 41.64 47.17 -25.40
N ARG A 58 41.60 46.97 -24.09
CA ARG A 58 42.79 46.85 -23.24
C ARG A 58 43.55 45.55 -23.48
N ILE A 59 42.85 44.43 -23.61
CA ILE A 59 43.47 43.11 -23.76
C ILE A 59 43.91 42.86 -25.20
N PHE A 60 43.18 43.36 -26.19
CA PHE A 60 43.47 43.21 -27.62
C PHE A 60 43.68 44.60 -28.27
N PRO A 61 44.89 45.18 -28.17
CA PRO A 61 45.16 46.50 -28.72
C PRO A 61 45.19 46.50 -30.26
N ASP A 62 45.62 45.39 -30.88
CA ASP A 62 45.62 45.21 -32.34
C ASP A 62 44.19 45.15 -32.88
N GLU A 63 43.91 45.94 -33.93
CA GLU A 63 42.55 46.10 -34.46
C GLU A 63 42.02 44.82 -35.13
N GLN A 64 42.87 44.07 -35.84
CA GLN A 64 42.47 42.84 -36.51
C GLN A 64 42.22 41.72 -35.51
N GLU A 65 43.10 41.58 -34.51
CA GLU A 65 42.94 40.62 -33.42
C GLU A 65 41.69 40.94 -32.59
N ARG A 66 41.45 42.23 -32.28
CA ARG A 66 40.28 42.69 -31.56
C ARG A 66 38.98 42.41 -32.30
N ALA A 67 38.94 42.63 -33.61
CA ALA A 67 37.75 42.32 -34.42
C ALA A 67 37.40 40.82 -34.38
N ARG A 68 38.42 39.95 -34.45
CA ARG A 68 38.24 38.49 -34.30
C ARG A 68 37.80 38.10 -32.89
N ALA A 69 38.38 38.71 -31.85
CA ALA A 69 37.99 38.50 -30.46
C ALA A 69 36.53 38.92 -30.21
N GLN A 70 36.11 40.06 -30.78
CA GLN A 70 34.75 40.54 -30.70
C GLN A 70 33.76 39.58 -31.40
N ALA A 71 34.11 39.06 -32.59
CA ALA A 71 33.29 38.09 -33.30
C ALA A 71 33.12 36.78 -32.50
N PHE A 72 34.21 36.28 -31.90
CA PHE A 72 34.17 35.11 -31.03
C PHE A 72 33.27 35.33 -29.81
N LEU A 73 33.45 36.46 -29.10
CA LEU A 73 32.65 36.78 -27.91
C LEU A 73 31.18 36.99 -28.25
N ARG A 74 30.87 37.62 -29.39
CA ARG A 74 29.50 37.68 -29.92
C ARG A 74 28.93 36.28 -30.13
N ALA A 75 29.66 35.38 -30.80
CA ALA A 75 29.21 34.02 -31.01
C ALA A 75 29.04 33.21 -29.70
N CYS A 76 29.80 33.52 -28.65
CA CYS A 76 29.60 32.93 -27.33
C CYS A 76 28.33 33.45 -26.62
N LEU A 77 28.02 34.75 -26.79
CA LEU A 77 27.06 35.50 -25.96
C LEU A 77 25.71 35.77 -26.65
N GLU A 78 25.68 36.10 -27.94
CA GLU A 78 24.51 36.61 -28.68
C GLU A 78 23.35 35.61 -28.78
N ASP A 79 23.64 34.31 -28.91
CA ASP A 79 22.58 33.31 -29.08
C ASP A 79 21.80 33.04 -27.78
N ARG A 80 22.32 33.42 -26.60
CA ARG A 80 21.85 32.83 -25.32
C ARG A 80 21.88 33.74 -24.10
N TRP A 81 22.64 34.82 -24.16
CA TRP A 81 22.75 35.80 -23.10
C TRP A 81 22.07 37.09 -23.56
N ARG A 82 20.75 37.04 -23.79
CA ARG A 82 19.93 38.27 -23.80
C ARG A 82 19.65 38.62 -22.34
N PRO A 83 20.32 39.61 -21.74
CA PRO A 83 20.07 40.00 -20.37
C PRO A 83 18.69 40.65 -20.28
N ARG A 84 18.01 40.48 -19.14
CA ARG A 84 16.95 41.41 -18.74
C ARG A 84 17.61 42.77 -18.47
N GLY A 85 17.74 43.62 -19.49
CA GLY A 85 18.10 45.04 -19.34
C GLY A 85 19.39 45.61 -19.97
N GLY A 86 20.07 44.98 -20.95
CA GLY A 86 21.22 45.61 -21.64
C GLY A 86 21.94 44.69 -22.65
N ARG A 87 22.90 45.17 -23.45
CA ARG A 87 23.68 44.32 -24.40
C ARG A 87 24.91 43.70 -23.70
N PRO A 88 25.35 42.46 -24.04
CA PRO A 88 26.50 41.82 -23.37
C PRO A 88 27.80 42.64 -23.38
N PHE A 89 28.03 43.45 -24.42
CA PHE A 89 29.22 44.30 -24.54
C PHE A 89 29.17 45.56 -23.64
N GLU A 90 27.97 45.94 -23.20
CA GLU A 90 27.75 47.05 -22.27
C GLU A 90 27.84 46.58 -20.80
N GLN A 91 27.86 45.26 -20.56
CA GLN A 91 27.98 44.70 -19.22
C GLN A 91 29.43 44.58 -18.78
N ALA A 92 29.67 44.79 -17.49
CA ALA A 92 30.95 44.43 -16.88
C ALA A 92 31.19 42.92 -17.05
N SER A 93 32.41 42.55 -17.47
CA SER A 93 32.69 41.14 -17.72
C SER A 93 32.68 40.30 -16.43
N SER A 94 32.83 40.93 -15.26
CA SER A 94 32.58 40.33 -13.94
C SER A 94 31.16 39.78 -13.77
N VAL A 95 30.13 40.45 -14.32
CA VAL A 95 28.73 39.98 -14.28
C VAL A 95 28.57 38.71 -15.12
N ILE A 96 29.24 38.66 -16.27
CA ILE A 96 29.25 37.48 -17.14
C ILE A 96 30.00 36.33 -16.46
N SER A 97 31.15 36.63 -15.85
CA SER A 97 31.96 35.68 -15.07
C SER A 97 31.17 35.02 -13.95
N VAL A 98 30.47 35.79 -13.13
CA VAL A 98 29.65 35.26 -12.02
C VAL A 98 28.63 34.25 -12.52
N ARG A 99 27.93 34.58 -13.60
CA ARG A 99 26.92 33.69 -14.20
C ARG A 99 27.56 32.45 -14.83
N LEU A 100 28.66 32.60 -15.55
CA LEU A 100 29.37 31.50 -16.20
C LEU A 100 29.92 30.52 -15.16
N ARG A 101 30.53 31.02 -14.08
CA ARG A 101 30.99 30.21 -12.95
C ARG A 101 29.82 29.53 -12.24
N ALA A 102 28.69 30.20 -12.07
CA ALA A 102 27.50 29.59 -11.47
C ALA A 102 26.92 28.45 -12.34
N ASP A 103 26.89 28.61 -13.66
CA ASP A 103 26.49 27.53 -14.58
C ASP A 103 27.50 26.38 -14.58
N ALA A 104 28.80 26.68 -14.57
CA ALA A 104 29.85 25.65 -14.50
C ALA A 104 29.82 24.90 -13.16
N THR A 105 29.61 25.59 -12.04
CA THR A 105 29.47 24.96 -10.71
C THR A 105 28.22 24.08 -10.66
N ARG A 106 27.10 24.55 -11.21
CA ARG A 106 25.91 23.71 -11.36
C ARG A 106 26.21 22.46 -12.19
N LEU A 107 26.94 22.59 -13.29
CA LEU A 107 27.36 21.45 -14.11
C LEU A 107 28.19 20.44 -13.30
N VAL A 108 29.13 20.92 -12.46
CA VAL A 108 29.90 20.06 -11.52
C VAL A 108 28.98 19.33 -10.56
N ASP A 109 28.14 20.06 -9.82
CA ASP A 109 27.21 19.49 -8.84
C ASP A 109 26.27 18.46 -9.49
N PHE A 110 25.76 18.76 -10.68
CA PHE A 110 24.89 17.87 -11.43
C PHE A 110 25.59 16.63 -11.96
N LEU A 111 26.83 16.75 -12.44
CA LEU A 111 27.61 15.59 -12.87
C LEU A 111 27.85 14.67 -11.66
N GLU A 112 28.22 15.22 -10.50
CA GLU A 112 28.50 14.40 -9.31
C GLU A 112 27.26 13.74 -8.70
N ARG A 113 26.12 14.45 -8.66
CA ARG A 113 24.88 13.94 -8.03
C ARG A 113 23.93 13.25 -9.01
N GLY A 114 23.78 13.78 -10.21
CA GLY A 114 22.79 13.33 -11.20
C GLY A 114 23.20 12.05 -11.93
N LEU A 115 24.50 11.76 -12.08
CA LEU A 115 25.01 10.55 -12.76
C LEU A 115 25.50 9.45 -11.79
N GLY A 116 25.11 9.55 -10.51
CA GLY A 116 25.38 8.56 -9.47
C GLY A 116 24.57 7.26 -9.60
N ALA A 117 24.70 6.39 -8.59
CA ALA A 117 24.02 5.09 -8.55
C ALA A 117 22.48 5.20 -8.45
N GLN A 118 21.99 6.25 -7.79
CA GLN A 118 20.60 6.68 -7.86
C GLN A 118 20.58 8.01 -8.60
N ARG A 119 19.96 8.03 -9.78
CA ARG A 119 19.88 9.21 -10.62
C ARG A 119 18.80 10.14 -10.09
N ASP A 120 19.19 11.36 -9.75
CA ASP A 120 18.22 12.43 -9.50
C ASP A 120 17.69 12.93 -10.85
N LEU A 121 16.48 12.49 -11.21
CA LEU A 121 15.87 12.79 -12.51
C LEU A 121 15.51 14.28 -12.67
N VAL A 122 15.19 14.97 -11.57
CA VAL A 122 14.92 16.42 -11.57
C VAL A 122 16.22 17.18 -11.86
N ALA A 123 17.30 16.74 -11.21
CA ALA A 123 18.63 17.28 -11.45
C ALA A 123 19.13 17.01 -12.88
N LEU A 124 18.86 15.83 -13.43
CA LEU A 124 19.21 15.50 -14.82
C LEU A 124 18.42 16.32 -15.86
N ASP A 125 17.15 16.66 -15.59
CA ASP A 125 16.37 17.51 -16.50
C ASP A 125 16.91 18.96 -16.50
N ALA A 126 17.24 19.50 -15.32
CA ALA A 126 17.90 20.82 -15.21
C ALA A 126 19.29 20.85 -15.88
N LEU A 127 20.00 19.72 -15.90
CA LEU A 127 21.26 19.57 -16.62
C LEU A 127 21.06 19.67 -18.15
N ALA A 128 19.94 19.16 -18.68
CA ALA A 128 19.63 19.25 -20.10
C ALA A 128 19.48 20.70 -20.57
N ASP A 129 18.92 21.58 -19.74
CA ASP A 129 18.83 23.03 -20.02
C ASP A 129 20.22 23.66 -20.10
N THR A 130 21.14 23.25 -19.23
CA THR A 130 22.52 23.72 -19.25
C THR A 130 23.23 23.26 -20.52
N PHE A 131 23.10 21.99 -20.91
CA PHE A 131 23.65 21.50 -22.18
C PHE A 131 23.07 22.22 -23.40
N GLN A 132 21.76 22.46 -23.42
CA GLN A 132 21.11 23.23 -24.48
C GLN A 132 21.62 24.69 -24.52
N ARG A 133 21.88 25.30 -23.35
CA ARG A 133 22.46 26.65 -23.22
C ARG A 133 23.93 26.75 -23.63
N TYR A 134 24.66 25.66 -23.82
CA TYR A 134 26.05 25.71 -24.29
C TYR A 134 26.30 24.88 -25.55
N GLN A 135 25.24 24.45 -26.24
CA GLN A 135 25.29 23.75 -27.51
C GLN A 135 25.81 24.63 -28.65
N GLY A 136 27.06 24.43 -29.08
CA GLY A 136 27.66 25.15 -30.21
C GLY A 136 29.16 25.32 -29.98
N SER A 137 29.96 25.35 -31.03
CA SER A 137 31.42 25.26 -30.89
C SER A 137 32.04 26.28 -29.93
N HIS A 138 31.68 27.55 -30.06
CA HIS A 138 32.20 28.65 -29.22
C HIS A 138 31.71 28.56 -27.77
N SER A 139 30.41 28.33 -27.55
CA SER A 139 29.85 28.19 -26.21
C SER A 139 30.29 26.90 -25.50
N THR A 140 30.42 25.79 -26.24
CA THR A 140 30.99 24.53 -25.73
C THR A 140 32.41 24.77 -25.23
N TYR A 141 33.26 25.39 -26.05
CA TYR A 141 34.64 25.67 -25.66
C TYR A 141 34.71 26.58 -24.42
N LEU A 142 33.89 27.64 -24.38
CA LEU A 142 33.80 28.53 -23.22
C LEU A 142 33.40 27.77 -21.95
N MET A 143 32.38 26.90 -22.02
CA MET A 143 31.94 26.11 -20.88
C MET A 143 32.99 25.08 -20.45
N LEU A 144 33.71 24.45 -21.38
CA LEU A 144 34.82 23.52 -21.03
C LEU A 144 35.95 24.25 -20.30
N CYS A 145 36.30 25.46 -20.72
CA CYS A 145 37.28 26.30 -20.03
C CYS A 145 36.78 26.71 -18.64
N ALA A 146 35.51 27.13 -18.54
CA ALA A 146 34.90 27.52 -17.26
C ALA A 146 34.81 26.34 -16.29
N LEU A 147 34.41 25.16 -16.78
CA LEU A 147 34.38 23.91 -16.02
C LEU A 147 35.77 23.62 -15.43
N HIS A 148 36.83 23.67 -16.24
CA HIS A 148 38.20 23.48 -15.76
C HIS A 148 38.59 24.46 -14.63
N SER A 149 38.06 25.69 -14.65
CA SER A 149 38.37 26.70 -13.63
C SER A 149 37.66 26.53 -12.29
N VAL A 150 36.55 25.79 -12.23
CA VAL A 150 35.72 25.63 -11.02
C VAL A 150 35.77 24.23 -10.40
N LEU A 151 36.48 23.29 -11.04
CA LEU A 151 36.55 21.90 -10.58
C LEU A 151 37.30 21.77 -9.25
N PRO A 152 36.80 20.95 -8.31
CA PRO A 152 37.55 20.59 -7.11
C PRO A 152 38.74 19.69 -7.46
N GLU A 153 39.78 19.70 -6.60
CA GLU A 153 41.08 19.05 -6.85
C GLU A 153 41.06 17.54 -7.21
N PRO A 154 40.13 16.68 -6.75
CA PRO A 154 40.06 15.33 -7.32
C PRO A 154 39.56 15.33 -8.77
N GLY A 155 38.56 16.15 -9.12
CA GLY A 155 37.99 16.23 -10.47
C GLY A 155 38.94 16.85 -11.48
N LYS A 156 39.63 17.93 -11.08
CA LYS A 156 40.65 18.60 -11.90
C LYS A 156 41.78 17.65 -12.29
N GLY A 157 42.32 16.89 -11.34
CA GLY A 157 43.38 15.91 -11.60
C GLY A 157 42.95 14.76 -12.54
N PHE A 158 41.65 14.41 -12.62
CA PHE A 158 41.18 13.45 -13.63
C PHE A 158 41.15 14.04 -15.03
N LEU A 159 40.70 15.29 -15.18
CA LEU A 159 40.62 15.93 -16.50
C LEU A 159 42.00 16.30 -17.04
N GLU A 160 42.93 16.73 -16.19
CA GLU A 160 44.32 17.01 -16.58
C GLU A 160 45.07 15.75 -17.05
N ARG A 161 44.67 14.56 -16.59
CA ARG A 161 45.21 13.28 -17.07
C ARG A 161 44.54 12.78 -18.36
N SER A 162 43.40 13.35 -18.77
CA SER A 162 42.72 13.00 -20.01
C SER A 162 43.40 13.69 -21.19
N SER A 163 43.98 12.89 -22.08
CA SER A 163 44.55 13.39 -23.33
C SER A 163 43.48 14.04 -24.20
N GLY A 164 42.28 13.47 -24.23
CA GLY A 164 41.15 13.97 -24.99
C GLY A 164 40.66 15.31 -24.47
N PHE A 165 40.51 15.47 -23.15
CA PHE A 165 40.12 16.77 -22.59
C PHE A 165 41.18 17.85 -22.84
N THR A 166 42.46 17.49 -22.69
CA THR A 166 43.59 18.38 -23.01
C THR A 166 43.58 18.79 -24.49
N ASP A 167 43.31 17.86 -25.39
CA ASP A 167 43.18 18.14 -26.82
C ASP A 167 42.01 19.11 -27.09
N LEU A 168 40.86 18.92 -26.46
CA LEU A 168 39.71 19.82 -26.62
C LEU A 168 40.04 21.26 -26.25
N LEU A 169 40.80 21.47 -25.18
CA LEU A 169 41.26 22.80 -24.79
C LEU A 169 42.33 23.34 -25.75
N THR A 170 43.18 22.46 -26.29
CA THR A 170 44.30 22.81 -27.18
C THR A 170 43.83 23.34 -28.53
N TRP A 171 42.76 22.78 -29.12
CA TRP A 171 42.31 23.13 -30.47
C TRP A 171 41.31 24.30 -30.52
N GLY A 172 40.89 24.84 -29.38
CA GLY A 172 39.96 25.96 -29.37
C GLY A 172 38.53 25.58 -29.77
N ALA A 173 37.71 26.58 -30.10
CA ALA A 173 36.31 26.42 -30.51
C ALA A 173 36.14 25.86 -31.94
N THR A 174 36.62 24.65 -32.21
CA THR A 174 36.51 24.04 -33.54
C THR A 174 35.05 23.77 -33.93
N PRO A 175 34.68 23.82 -35.23
CA PRO A 175 33.33 23.49 -35.69
C PRO A 175 32.83 22.10 -35.25
N TYR A 176 33.76 21.19 -34.96
CA TYR A 176 33.49 19.82 -34.55
C TYR A 176 32.91 19.72 -33.13
N LEU A 177 33.16 20.71 -32.26
CA LEU A 177 32.60 20.80 -30.90
C LEU A 177 31.09 21.03 -30.84
N ARG A 178 30.44 21.36 -31.97
CA ARG A 178 29.00 21.69 -32.01
C ARG A 178 28.10 20.58 -31.45
N SER A 179 28.52 19.32 -31.57
CA SER A 179 27.74 18.16 -31.11
C SER A 179 28.20 17.57 -29.77
N PHE A 180 29.18 18.19 -29.11
CA PHE A 180 29.82 17.65 -27.89
C PHE A 180 28.80 17.30 -26.80
N TRP A 181 28.02 18.28 -26.34
CA TRP A 181 27.06 18.08 -25.24
C TRP A 181 25.95 17.08 -25.60
N PHE A 182 25.48 17.11 -26.85
CA PHE A 182 24.49 16.15 -27.32
C PHE A 182 25.01 14.70 -27.27
N ARG A 183 26.25 14.48 -27.71
CA ARG A 183 26.91 13.16 -27.64
C ARG A 183 27.11 12.73 -26.18
N PHE A 184 27.56 13.65 -25.33
CA PHE A 184 27.74 13.40 -23.91
C PHE A 184 26.42 12.98 -23.23
N GLN A 185 25.34 13.73 -23.45
CA GLN A 185 24.01 13.41 -22.93
C GLN A 185 23.52 12.03 -23.36
N ARG A 186 23.74 11.68 -24.64
CA ARG A 186 23.34 10.39 -25.18
C ARG A 186 24.10 9.24 -24.54
N GLN A 187 25.43 9.34 -24.41
CA GLN A 187 26.25 8.29 -23.79
C GLN A 187 25.95 8.11 -22.30
N MET A 188 25.65 9.21 -21.61
CA MET A 188 25.30 9.15 -20.19
C MET A 188 23.83 8.77 -19.94
N GLY A 189 23.01 8.60 -20.99
CA GLY A 189 21.57 8.34 -20.83
C GLY A 189 20.83 9.50 -20.15
N ALA A 190 21.34 10.73 -20.29
CA ALA A 190 20.81 11.96 -19.69
C ALA A 190 20.12 12.85 -20.74
N THR A 191 19.48 12.23 -21.74
CA THR A 191 18.62 12.95 -22.68
C THR A 191 17.25 13.16 -22.07
N ARG A 192 16.55 14.25 -22.41
CA ARG A 192 15.19 14.52 -21.90
C ARG A 192 14.22 13.36 -22.12
N VAL A 193 14.35 12.64 -23.25
CA VAL A 193 13.53 11.46 -23.53
C VAL A 193 13.85 10.34 -22.55
N ALA A 194 15.14 10.01 -22.36
CA ALA A 194 15.55 8.98 -21.42
C ALA A 194 15.12 9.28 -19.98
N ILE A 195 15.29 10.53 -19.53
CA ILE A 195 14.89 10.99 -18.19
C ILE A 195 13.37 10.83 -17.99
N LYS A 196 12.56 11.22 -18.98
CA LYS A 196 11.10 11.07 -18.92
C LYS A 196 10.66 9.61 -18.93
N THR A 197 11.32 8.77 -19.72
CA THR A 197 11.04 7.33 -19.75
C THR A 197 11.37 6.68 -18.41
N GLU A 198 12.52 7.01 -17.82
CA GLU A 198 12.94 6.51 -16.50
C GLU A 198 11.98 6.97 -15.40
N ALA A 199 11.56 8.25 -15.42
CA ALA A 199 10.56 8.78 -14.48
C ALA A 199 9.21 8.05 -14.58
N ALA A 200 8.75 7.78 -15.81
CA ALA A 200 7.50 7.05 -16.03
C ALA A 200 7.59 5.59 -15.56
N GLN A 201 8.73 4.93 -15.75
CA GLN A 201 8.96 3.57 -15.26
C GLN A 201 9.00 3.52 -13.73
N ASN A 202 9.68 4.48 -13.09
CA ASN A 202 9.70 4.59 -11.63
C ASN A 202 8.30 4.79 -11.05
N LEU A 203 7.51 5.70 -11.64
CA LEU A 203 6.13 5.94 -11.24
C LEU A 203 5.26 4.69 -11.42
N ALA A 204 5.37 3.99 -12.55
CA ALA A 204 4.61 2.78 -12.80
C ALA A 204 4.94 1.67 -11.77
N ARG A 205 6.21 1.54 -11.39
CA ARG A 205 6.65 0.61 -10.36
C ARG A 205 6.10 0.99 -8.98
N GLU A 206 6.22 2.25 -8.58
CA GLU A 206 5.68 2.74 -7.30
C GLU A 206 4.16 2.53 -7.22
N LEU A 207 3.44 2.82 -8.30
CA LEU A 207 2.00 2.56 -8.39
C LEU A 207 1.68 1.07 -8.23
N SER A 208 2.42 0.18 -8.91
CA SER A 208 2.24 -1.27 -8.76
C SER A 208 2.49 -1.74 -7.33
N GLU A 209 3.57 -1.27 -6.69
CA GLU A 209 3.90 -1.62 -5.30
C GLU A 209 2.81 -1.13 -4.33
N THR A 210 2.26 0.07 -4.56
CA THR A 210 1.14 0.59 -3.75
C THR A 210 -0.15 -0.17 -3.99
N GLU A 211 -0.45 -0.56 -5.23
CA GLU A 211 -1.64 -1.36 -5.58
C GLU A 211 -1.59 -2.74 -4.91
N ASP A 212 -0.45 -3.42 -4.98
CA ASP A 212 -0.24 -4.71 -4.35
C ASP A 212 -0.38 -4.63 -2.82
N THR A 213 0.16 -3.57 -2.21
CA THR A 213 0.02 -3.32 -0.77
C THR A 213 -1.43 -3.10 -0.37
N LEU A 214 -2.14 -2.23 -1.09
CA LEU A 214 -3.56 -1.95 -0.83
C LEU A 214 -4.43 -3.19 -1.04
N ARG A 215 -4.10 -4.03 -2.02
CA ARG A 215 -4.79 -5.29 -2.26
C ARG A 215 -4.64 -6.26 -1.09
N LEU A 216 -3.42 -6.42 -0.56
CA LEU A 216 -3.15 -7.25 0.60
C LEU A 216 -3.87 -6.74 1.86
N GLU A 217 -3.86 -5.42 2.09
CA GLU A 217 -4.60 -4.81 3.19
C GLU A 217 -6.10 -5.06 3.08
N LEU A 218 -6.65 -4.94 1.87
CA LEU A 218 -8.07 -5.18 1.60
C LEU A 218 -8.45 -6.65 1.84
N GLU A 219 -7.62 -7.60 1.43
CA GLU A 219 -7.79 -9.02 1.72
C GLU A 219 -7.78 -9.29 3.24
N HIS A 220 -6.86 -8.66 3.98
CA HIS A 220 -6.80 -8.76 5.44
C HIS A 220 -8.05 -8.21 6.13
N VAL A 221 -8.54 -7.05 5.68
CA VAL A 221 -9.77 -6.43 6.22
C VAL A 221 -10.99 -7.31 5.92
N ARG A 222 -11.10 -7.88 4.72
CA ARG A 222 -12.19 -8.82 4.38
C ARG A 222 -12.18 -10.07 5.25
N ALA A 223 -11.00 -10.64 5.51
CA ALA A 223 -10.87 -11.79 6.40
C ALA A 223 -11.31 -11.46 7.83
N ARG A 224 -10.93 -10.29 8.35
CA ARG A 224 -11.36 -9.81 9.68
C ARG A 224 -12.86 -9.55 9.75
N LEU A 225 -13.45 -8.99 8.71
CA LEU A 225 -14.89 -8.77 8.63
C LEU A 225 -15.64 -10.10 8.70
N ALA A 226 -15.26 -11.08 7.88
CA ALA A 226 -15.88 -12.41 7.88
C ALA A 226 -15.74 -13.12 9.24
N ALA A 227 -14.58 -12.99 9.90
CA ALA A 227 -14.37 -13.55 11.23
C ALA A 227 -15.28 -12.89 12.28
N ALA A 228 -15.41 -11.56 12.25
CA ALA A 228 -16.28 -10.82 13.16
C ALA A 228 -17.77 -11.11 12.94
N GLU A 229 -18.21 -11.25 11.69
CA GLU A 229 -19.58 -11.63 11.35
C GLU A 229 -19.93 -13.03 11.89
N ASN A 230 -19.03 -14.01 11.73
CA ASN A 230 -19.20 -15.35 12.29
C ASN A 230 -19.26 -15.33 13.82
N GLU A 231 -18.42 -14.52 14.47
CA GLU A 231 -18.42 -14.38 15.93
C GLU A 231 -19.72 -13.76 16.45
N ILE A 232 -20.28 -12.77 15.74
CA ILE A 232 -21.59 -12.19 16.06
C ILE A 232 -22.71 -13.23 15.99
N VAL A 233 -22.73 -14.06 14.95
CA VAL A 233 -23.75 -15.13 14.81
C VAL A 233 -23.64 -16.11 15.98
N ARG A 234 -22.43 -16.60 16.28
CA ARG A 234 -22.20 -17.51 17.40
C ARG A 234 -22.66 -16.91 18.73
N LEU A 235 -22.26 -15.67 19.02
CA LEU A 235 -22.63 -14.99 20.27
C LEU A 235 -24.14 -14.76 20.39
N LYS A 236 -24.85 -14.49 19.29
CA LYS A 236 -26.31 -14.37 19.29
C LYS A 236 -26.98 -15.70 19.63
N GLU A 237 -26.55 -16.79 19.01
CA GLU A 237 -27.08 -18.13 19.27
C GLU A 237 -26.81 -18.57 20.72
N GLU A 238 -25.59 -18.38 21.20
CA GLU A 238 -25.20 -18.67 22.59
C GLU A 238 -26.02 -17.83 23.59
N SER A 239 -26.18 -16.52 23.34
CA SER A 239 -26.98 -15.64 24.19
C SER A 239 -28.45 -16.01 24.19
N GLN A 240 -29.01 -16.40 23.04
CA GLN A 240 -30.41 -16.82 22.94
C GLN A 240 -30.63 -18.13 23.71
N ALA A 241 -29.77 -19.13 23.51
CA ALA A 241 -29.84 -20.41 24.22
C ALA A 241 -29.73 -20.22 25.75
N ALA A 242 -28.81 -19.36 26.20
CA ALA A 242 -28.65 -19.03 27.62
C ALA A 242 -29.89 -18.33 28.20
N ALA A 243 -30.49 -17.39 27.46
CA ALA A 243 -31.69 -16.68 27.88
C ALA A 243 -32.91 -17.61 27.99
N VAL A 244 -33.10 -18.52 27.02
CA VAL A 244 -34.20 -19.50 27.06
C VAL A 244 -34.01 -20.49 28.21
N LEU A 245 -32.79 -20.97 28.44
CA LEU A 245 -32.49 -21.84 29.58
C LEU A 245 -32.80 -21.15 30.91
N ALA A 246 -32.35 -19.89 31.08
CA ALA A 246 -32.62 -19.12 32.28
C ALA A 246 -34.12 -18.85 32.48
N LEU A 247 -34.87 -18.62 31.41
CA LEU A 247 -36.33 -18.50 31.46
C LEU A 247 -36.97 -19.81 31.92
N GLY A 248 -36.60 -20.94 31.31
CA GLY A 248 -37.12 -22.26 31.67
C GLY A 248 -36.88 -22.60 33.15
N ILE A 249 -35.64 -22.39 33.63
CA ILE A 249 -35.28 -22.56 35.05
C ILE A 249 -36.16 -21.66 35.93
N ARG A 250 -36.27 -20.37 35.61
CA ARG A 250 -37.07 -19.41 36.41
C ARG A 250 -38.57 -19.72 36.44
N LEU A 251 -39.12 -20.29 35.38
CA LEU A 251 -40.53 -20.69 35.35
C LEU A 251 -40.78 -21.96 36.17
N GLN A 252 -39.76 -22.82 36.30
CA GLN A 252 -39.87 -24.11 36.97
C GLN A 252 -39.48 -24.09 38.45
N GLU A 253 -38.49 -23.29 38.86
CA GLU A 253 -38.01 -23.23 40.26
C GLU A 253 -38.91 -22.40 41.20
N ARG A 254 -40.05 -21.89 40.73
CA ARG A 254 -40.99 -21.17 41.60
C ARG A 254 -41.66 -22.14 42.59
N PRO A 255 -42.12 -21.65 43.76
CA PRO A 255 -42.88 -22.47 44.72
C PRO A 255 -44.06 -23.22 44.09
N ASN A 256 -44.64 -22.61 43.06
CA ASN A 256 -45.63 -23.18 42.17
C ASN A 256 -45.04 -23.19 40.75
N PRO A 257 -44.53 -24.34 40.25
CA PRO A 257 -43.88 -24.42 38.93
C PRO A 257 -44.87 -24.04 37.83
N ILE A 258 -44.59 -22.96 37.09
CA ILE A 258 -45.53 -22.39 36.12
C ILE A 258 -45.67 -23.33 34.92
N LEU A 259 -44.57 -23.93 34.46
CA LEU A 259 -44.61 -24.80 33.29
C LEU A 259 -45.46 -26.05 33.55
N ASP A 260 -45.28 -26.69 34.71
CA ASP A 260 -46.13 -27.81 35.14
C ASP A 260 -47.61 -27.40 35.19
N GLN A 261 -47.90 -26.22 35.76
CA GLN A 261 -49.28 -25.72 35.85
C GLN A 261 -49.92 -25.49 34.49
N MET A 262 -49.16 -25.01 33.51
CA MET A 262 -49.67 -24.77 32.15
C MET A 262 -50.05 -26.09 31.48
N VAL A 263 -49.20 -27.13 31.60
CA VAL A 263 -49.49 -28.46 31.05
C VAL A 263 -50.66 -29.11 31.78
N GLU A 264 -50.67 -29.13 33.12
CA GLU A 264 -51.78 -29.70 33.90
C GLU A 264 -53.12 -28.98 33.61
N THR A 265 -53.07 -27.67 33.36
CA THR A 265 -54.28 -26.90 33.04
C THR A 265 -54.75 -27.21 31.62
N LEU A 266 -53.83 -27.36 30.66
CA LEU A 266 -54.14 -27.76 29.30
C LEU A 266 -54.82 -29.13 29.30
N GLU A 267 -54.22 -30.14 29.93
CA GLU A 267 -54.78 -31.50 30.01
C GLU A 267 -56.20 -31.50 30.60
N ARG A 268 -56.43 -30.77 31.71
CA ARG A 268 -57.77 -30.67 32.32
C ARG A 268 -58.78 -29.98 31.41
N LEU A 269 -58.36 -29.01 30.60
CA LEU A 269 -59.24 -28.32 29.66
C LEU A 269 -59.53 -29.22 28.45
N GLU A 270 -58.55 -29.97 27.96
CA GLU A 270 -58.70 -30.98 26.90
C GLU A 270 -59.64 -32.11 27.34
N GLU A 271 -59.42 -32.70 28.52
CA GLU A 271 -60.31 -33.73 29.10
C GLU A 271 -61.75 -33.24 29.24
N ARG A 272 -61.95 -31.98 29.64
CA ARG A 272 -63.30 -31.39 29.72
C ARG A 272 -63.91 -31.18 28.35
N ALA A 273 -63.11 -30.72 27.38
CA ALA A 273 -63.56 -30.57 26.00
C ALA A 273 -63.99 -31.92 25.40
N GLU A 274 -63.29 -33.00 25.71
CA GLU A 274 -63.60 -34.35 25.26
C GLU A 274 -64.83 -34.96 25.97
N ASN A 275 -64.95 -34.78 27.28
CA ASN A 275 -66.02 -35.41 28.08
C ASN A 275 -67.38 -34.72 27.97
N ASP A 276 -67.42 -33.38 27.82
CA ASP A 276 -68.69 -32.65 27.94
C ASP A 276 -69.54 -32.64 26.67
N GLY A 277 -69.00 -32.98 25.48
CA GLY A 277 -69.74 -33.07 24.21
C GLY A 277 -70.48 -31.80 23.73
N PHE A 278 -70.59 -30.79 24.59
CA PHE A 278 -71.14 -29.46 24.42
C PHE A 278 -70.05 -28.47 24.78
N GLY A 279 -69.72 -27.59 23.83
CA GLY A 279 -68.51 -26.79 23.83
C GLY A 279 -68.21 -26.06 25.14
N LEU A 280 -66.91 -26.00 25.47
CA LEU A 280 -66.36 -25.11 26.48
C LEU A 280 -66.99 -23.70 26.34
N SER A 281 -67.34 -23.07 27.47
CA SER A 281 -67.76 -21.66 27.46
C SER A 281 -66.72 -20.80 26.72
N GLY A 282 -67.12 -19.72 26.04
CA GLY A 282 -66.22 -18.92 25.19
C GLY A 282 -64.91 -18.48 25.88
N ASP A 283 -64.95 -18.21 27.19
CA ASP A 283 -63.77 -17.86 27.99
C ASP A 283 -62.80 -19.04 28.18
N LEU A 284 -63.32 -20.25 28.38
CA LEU A 284 -62.52 -21.47 28.54
C LEU A 284 -61.88 -21.92 27.23
N LEU A 285 -62.60 -21.78 26.10
CA LEU A 285 -62.03 -22.05 24.77
C LEU A 285 -60.89 -21.07 24.44
N SER A 286 -61.09 -19.79 24.76
CA SER A 286 -60.05 -18.77 24.57
C SER A 286 -58.82 -19.06 25.44
N ALA A 287 -59.02 -19.49 26.68
CA ALA A 287 -57.93 -19.88 27.58
C ALA A 287 -57.14 -21.10 27.05
N LEU A 288 -57.84 -22.11 26.50
CA LEU A 288 -57.21 -23.27 25.87
C LEU A 288 -56.34 -22.86 24.68
N ILE A 289 -56.86 -22.06 23.75
CA ILE A 289 -56.11 -21.57 22.57
C ILE A 289 -54.87 -20.79 23.01
N ILE A 290 -55.02 -19.87 23.97
CA ILE A 290 -53.89 -19.06 24.46
C ILE A 290 -52.82 -19.95 25.11
N LEU A 291 -53.22 -20.95 25.91
CA LEU A 291 -52.28 -21.87 26.55
C LEU A 291 -51.52 -22.73 25.51
N GLU A 292 -52.22 -23.23 24.49
CA GLU A 292 -51.60 -23.94 23.37
C GLU A 292 -50.61 -23.06 22.62
N GLU A 293 -50.97 -21.83 22.28
CA GLU A 293 -50.10 -20.88 21.57
C GLU A 293 -48.85 -20.54 22.39
N ILE A 294 -48.99 -20.35 23.70
CA ILE A 294 -47.82 -20.07 24.56
C ILE A 294 -46.91 -21.30 24.64
N LEU A 295 -47.47 -22.49 24.84
CA LEU A 295 -46.68 -23.72 24.89
C LEU A 295 -46.00 -23.99 23.55
N GLU A 296 -46.67 -23.75 22.43
CA GLU A 296 -46.07 -23.85 21.09
C GLU A 296 -44.95 -22.81 20.89
N GLY A 297 -45.16 -21.57 21.33
CA GLY A 297 -44.12 -20.53 21.35
C GLY A 297 -42.89 -20.98 22.16
N LEU A 298 -43.09 -21.57 23.33
CA LEU A 298 -42.01 -22.12 24.16
C LEU A 298 -41.32 -23.32 23.48
N ARG A 299 -42.08 -24.21 22.83
CA ARG A 299 -41.54 -25.35 22.04
C ARG A 299 -40.68 -24.87 20.87
N SER A 300 -41.08 -23.78 20.20
CA SER A 300 -40.33 -23.16 19.10
C SER A 300 -38.98 -22.58 19.55
N LEU A 301 -38.90 -22.15 20.82
CA LEU A 301 -37.66 -21.71 21.47
C LEU A 301 -36.82 -22.89 22.00
N GLY A 302 -37.30 -24.12 21.85
CA GLY A 302 -36.62 -25.34 22.29
C GLY A 302 -36.91 -25.76 23.73
N LEU A 303 -37.78 -25.03 24.46
CA LEU A 303 -38.27 -25.43 25.79
C LEU A 303 -39.39 -26.47 25.62
N ARG A 304 -39.15 -27.70 26.06
CA ARG A 304 -40.09 -28.81 25.87
C ARG A 304 -40.22 -29.61 27.15
N HIS A 305 -41.41 -30.18 27.37
CA HIS A 305 -41.59 -31.19 28.39
C HIS A 305 -41.33 -32.59 27.84
N PHE A 306 -40.99 -33.52 28.74
CA PHE A 306 -40.91 -34.93 28.46
C PHE A 306 -41.46 -35.74 29.66
N PRO A 307 -42.10 -36.90 29.44
CA PRO A 307 -42.52 -37.42 28.13
C PRO A 307 -43.57 -36.50 27.47
N GLN A 308 -43.79 -36.67 26.16
CA GLN A 308 -44.77 -35.87 25.42
C GLN A 308 -46.22 -36.25 25.76
N ASP A 309 -46.45 -37.52 26.09
CA ASP A 309 -47.73 -38.04 26.54
C ASP A 309 -47.59 -38.46 28.00
N LEU A 310 -48.29 -37.76 28.90
CA LEU A 310 -48.24 -37.99 30.34
C LEU A 310 -49.24 -39.07 30.79
N ALA A 311 -50.26 -39.37 29.96
CA ALA A 311 -51.27 -40.37 30.26
C ALA A 311 -50.79 -41.80 29.98
N GLN A 312 -49.86 -41.96 29.02
CA GLN A 312 -49.33 -43.27 28.67
C GLN A 312 -48.27 -43.78 29.66
N PRO A 313 -48.30 -45.09 29.98
CA PRO A 313 -47.25 -45.72 30.76
C PRO A 313 -45.96 -45.82 29.95
N LEU A 314 -44.84 -45.50 30.59
CA LEU A 314 -43.51 -45.47 29.99
C LEU A 314 -42.73 -46.72 30.39
N ILE A 315 -41.79 -47.13 29.56
CA ILE A 315 -40.82 -48.18 29.89
C ILE A 315 -39.46 -47.50 30.05
N LEU A 316 -38.91 -47.52 31.26
CA LEU A 316 -37.60 -46.93 31.56
C LEU A 316 -36.54 -48.01 31.73
N THR A 317 -35.31 -47.66 31.35
CA THR A 317 -34.10 -48.45 31.55
C THR A 317 -33.11 -47.70 32.45
N GLU A 318 -32.00 -48.34 32.83
CA GLU A 318 -30.94 -47.71 33.63
C GLU A 318 -30.36 -46.44 32.98
N GLU A 319 -30.32 -46.37 31.64
CA GLU A 319 -29.80 -45.23 30.88
C GLU A 319 -30.67 -43.97 31.03
N ASP A 320 -31.95 -44.14 31.40
CA ASP A 320 -32.93 -43.07 31.52
C ASP A 320 -32.90 -42.38 32.91
N LEU A 321 -32.16 -42.92 33.88
CA LEU A 321 -32.11 -42.42 35.26
C LEU A 321 -31.61 -40.97 35.38
N SER A 322 -30.91 -40.46 34.36
CA SER A 322 -30.45 -39.07 34.30
C SER A 322 -31.59 -38.07 34.03
N ARG A 323 -32.69 -38.52 33.41
CA ARG A 323 -33.83 -37.67 32.99
C ARG A 323 -35.07 -37.89 33.84
N TYR A 324 -35.19 -39.02 34.53
CA TYR A 324 -36.37 -39.39 35.31
C TYR A 324 -36.03 -39.59 36.79
N GLN A 325 -36.83 -39.00 37.67
CA GLN A 325 -36.72 -39.09 39.12
C GLN A 325 -37.83 -39.99 39.68
N TYR A 326 -37.46 -41.11 40.30
CA TYR A 326 -38.40 -42.02 40.94
C TYR A 326 -38.91 -41.44 42.27
N THR A 327 -40.24 -41.39 42.41
CA THR A 327 -40.91 -41.03 43.67
C THR A 327 -41.21 -42.26 44.52
N ARG A 328 -41.53 -43.39 43.87
CA ARG A 328 -41.71 -44.71 44.47
C ARG A 328 -41.37 -45.78 43.42
N GLY A 329 -40.56 -46.76 43.79
CA GLY A 329 -40.11 -47.84 42.90
C GLY A 329 -38.94 -48.64 43.46
N THR A 330 -38.57 -49.71 42.75
CA THR A 330 -37.48 -50.62 43.09
C THR A 330 -36.22 -50.33 42.26
N PRO A 331 -35.01 -50.43 42.83
CA PRO A 331 -33.78 -50.18 42.08
C PRO A 331 -33.55 -51.23 40.99
N PHE A 332 -33.02 -50.80 39.85
CA PHE A 332 -32.51 -51.71 38.81
C PHE A 332 -31.37 -52.55 39.39
N ARG A 333 -31.44 -53.87 39.22
CA ARG A 333 -30.46 -54.83 39.75
C ARG A 333 -29.60 -55.44 38.66
N ASN A 334 -30.10 -55.49 37.43
CA ASN A 334 -29.42 -56.10 36.30
C ASN A 334 -29.38 -55.13 35.09
N PRO A 335 -28.26 -55.10 34.34
CA PRO A 335 -28.20 -54.37 33.07
C PRO A 335 -29.25 -54.88 32.08
N GLY A 336 -30.02 -53.97 31.48
CA GLY A 336 -31.10 -54.31 30.54
C GLY A 336 -32.46 -54.62 31.19
N GLU A 337 -32.57 -54.52 32.52
CA GLU A 337 -33.85 -54.54 33.22
C GLU A 337 -34.68 -53.30 32.84
N SER A 338 -35.96 -53.51 32.53
CA SER A 338 -36.89 -52.44 32.17
C SER A 338 -38.03 -52.37 33.17
N ARG A 339 -38.50 -51.14 33.44
CA ARG A 339 -39.56 -50.88 34.42
C ARG A 339 -40.68 -50.09 33.80
N ARG A 340 -41.92 -50.56 34.00
CA ARG A 340 -43.11 -49.83 33.58
C ARG A 340 -43.46 -48.80 34.64
N VAL A 341 -43.44 -47.54 34.25
CA VAL A 341 -43.69 -46.41 35.15
C VAL A 341 -44.79 -45.52 34.61
N ARG A 342 -45.48 -44.82 35.51
CA ARG A 342 -46.39 -43.74 35.16
C ARG A 342 -45.73 -42.39 35.43
N CYS A 343 -45.91 -41.43 34.53
CA CYS A 343 -45.49 -40.07 34.76
C CYS A 343 -46.46 -39.39 35.75
N LEU A 344 -45.90 -38.85 36.83
CA LEU A 344 -46.64 -38.05 37.81
C LEU A 344 -46.47 -36.56 37.54
N LYS A 345 -45.28 -36.13 37.10
CA LYS A 345 -45.01 -34.77 36.66
C LYS A 345 -44.05 -34.76 35.48
N PRO A 346 -44.29 -33.92 34.47
CA PRO A 346 -43.37 -33.76 33.35
C PRO A 346 -41.99 -33.29 33.83
N GLY A 347 -40.97 -33.72 33.10
CA GLY A 347 -39.64 -33.12 33.12
C GLY A 347 -39.55 -32.05 32.06
N TRP A 348 -38.61 -31.12 32.21
CA TRP A 348 -38.43 -30.00 31.29
C TRP A 348 -36.99 -29.94 30.80
N GLU A 349 -36.81 -29.59 29.54
CA GLU A 349 -35.50 -29.40 28.91
C GLU A 349 -35.52 -28.24 27.91
N VAL A 350 -34.34 -27.66 27.67
CA VAL A 350 -34.10 -26.69 26.61
C VAL A 350 -33.03 -27.21 25.68
N ALA A 351 -33.38 -27.48 24.42
CA ALA A 351 -32.46 -27.96 23.39
C ALA A 351 -31.58 -29.16 23.87
N GLY A 352 -32.20 -30.12 24.57
CA GLY A 352 -31.53 -31.32 25.11
C GLY A 352 -30.79 -31.14 26.45
N ARG A 353 -30.78 -29.92 27.02
CA ARG A 353 -30.27 -29.68 28.38
C ARG A 353 -31.42 -29.79 29.39
N LEU A 354 -31.27 -30.69 30.35
CA LEU A 354 -32.24 -30.92 31.41
C LEU A 354 -32.37 -29.70 32.33
N ILE A 355 -33.61 -29.21 32.52
CA ILE A 355 -33.97 -28.20 33.53
C ILE A 355 -34.45 -28.90 34.81
N THR A 356 -35.45 -29.77 34.66
CA THR A 356 -35.96 -30.60 35.77
C THR A 356 -36.25 -32.01 35.29
N PRO A 357 -35.87 -33.05 36.05
CA PRO A 357 -36.22 -34.42 35.71
C PRO A 357 -37.72 -34.66 35.84
N ALA A 358 -38.26 -35.55 34.99
CA ALA A 358 -39.65 -35.98 35.07
C ALA A 358 -39.84 -36.86 36.30
N ARG A 359 -40.93 -36.66 37.07
CA ARG A 359 -41.22 -37.48 38.24
C ARG A 359 -42.10 -38.65 37.84
N VAL A 360 -41.63 -39.85 38.17
CA VAL A 360 -42.30 -41.10 37.80
C VAL A 360 -42.53 -41.99 39.01
N GLU A 361 -43.51 -42.88 38.89
CA GLU A 361 -43.81 -43.93 39.87
C GLU A 361 -43.92 -45.27 39.16
N GLU A 362 -43.28 -46.30 39.74
CA GLU A 362 -43.36 -47.67 39.21
C GLU A 362 -44.80 -48.19 39.34
N MET A 363 -45.34 -48.75 38.26
CA MET A 363 -46.66 -49.37 38.28
C MET A 363 -46.56 -50.75 38.94
N GLU A 364 -47.42 -51.02 39.92
CA GLU A 364 -47.55 -52.37 40.47
C GLU A 364 -47.95 -53.33 39.34
N ALA A 365 -47.29 -54.48 39.27
CA ALA A 365 -47.65 -55.50 38.29
C ALA A 365 -49.12 -55.90 38.52
N THR A 366 -49.98 -55.67 37.54
CA THR A 366 -51.30 -56.27 37.50
C THR A 366 -51.11 -57.79 37.52
N THR A 367 -51.32 -58.42 38.67
CA THR A 367 -51.59 -59.85 38.76
C THR A 367 -52.93 -60.09 38.10
N ASP A 368 -52.93 -60.27 36.79
CA ASP A 368 -53.99 -60.99 36.12
C ASP A 368 -53.82 -62.46 36.47
N CYS A 369 -54.72 -62.93 37.32
CA CYS A 369 -55.04 -64.33 37.47
C CYS A 369 -55.41 -64.91 36.10
N SER A 370 -54.53 -65.69 35.50
CA SER A 370 -54.96 -66.91 34.83
C SER A 370 -54.67 -68.07 35.76
N GLU A 371 -55.67 -68.38 36.58
CA GLU A 371 -55.83 -69.71 37.15
C GLU A 371 -55.84 -70.77 36.04
N GLU A 372 -55.43 -71.96 36.44
CA GLU A 372 -55.59 -73.28 35.82
C GLU A 372 -56.84 -73.39 34.92
N GLU A 373 -56.84 -74.11 33.79
CA GLU A 373 -56.80 -75.57 33.73
C GLU A 373 -56.51 -76.07 32.30
N ARG A 374 -55.70 -77.13 32.23
CA ARG A 374 -55.75 -78.33 31.36
C ARG A 374 -56.13 -78.22 29.88
#